data_AF-B7BAB8-F1
#
_entry.id   AF-B7BAB8-F1
#
_cell.length_a   1.000
_cell.length_b   1.000
_cell.length_c   1.000
_cell.angle_alpha   90.00
_cell.angle_beta   90.00
_cell.angle_gamma   90.00
#
_symmetry.space_group_name_H-M   'P 1'
#
loop_
_entity.id
_entity.type
_entity.pdbx_description
1 polymer ?
#
loop_
_entity_poly.entity_id
_entity_poly.type
_entity_poly.pdbx_seq_one_letter_code
_entity_poly.pdbx_strand_id
1 'polypeptide(L)'
;MVDQFNLRKEFQLAVTPEGTRKRVDDWKKGFYYIAQKANVPILMAYFDYEKKEAGFKGVFYPTGDADKDIREIREHYRGVTACHPENFVQI
;
A
#
# COMPACT_ATOMS: atom_id res chain seq x y z
N MET A 1 -3.95 1.28 16.63
CA MET A 1 -3.89 0.33 15.50
C MET A 1 -2.75 -0.67 15.67
N VAL A 2 -1.52 -0.20 15.92
CA VAL A 2 -0.36 -1.07 16.25
C VAL A 2 -0.70 -2.12 17.30
N ASP A 3 -1.38 -1.73 18.39
CA ASP A 3 -1.75 -2.66 19.46
C ASP A 3 -2.64 -3.84 19.01
N GLN A 4 -3.41 -3.68 17.93
CA GLN A 4 -4.26 -4.76 17.41
C GLN A 4 -3.42 -5.93 16.88
N PHE A 5 -2.22 -5.67 16.37
CA PHE A 5 -1.28 -6.72 15.93
C PHE A 5 -0.71 -7.52 17.12
N ASN A 6 -0.62 -6.91 18.31
CA ASN A 6 -0.15 -7.61 19.52
C ASN A 6 -1.26 -8.36 20.25
N LEU A 7 -2.49 -7.88 20.16
CA LEU A 7 -3.64 -8.43 20.90
C LEU A 7 -4.29 -9.65 20.22
N ARG A 8 -4.03 -9.87 18.93
CA ARG A 8 -4.72 -10.87 18.13
C ARG A 8 -3.71 -11.86 17.57
N LYS A 9 -4.03 -13.15 17.67
CA LYS A 9 -3.22 -14.22 17.09
C LYS A 9 -3.14 -14.13 15.56
N GLU A 10 -4.24 -13.71 14.93
CA GLU A 10 -4.35 -13.54 13.48
C GLU A 10 -5.03 -12.20 13.20
N PHE A 11 -4.34 -11.32 12.48
CA PHE A 11 -4.85 -10.00 12.11
C PHE A 11 -4.23 -9.53 10.80
N GLN A 12 -5.07 -9.03 9.90
CA GLN A 12 -4.67 -8.42 8.64
C GLN A 12 -5.38 -7.07 8.50
N LEU A 13 -4.64 -6.06 8.02
CA LEU A 13 -5.16 -4.72 7.82
C LEU A 13 -4.93 -4.31 6.36
N ALA A 14 -6.01 -4.09 5.63
CA ALA A 14 -5.95 -3.53 4.28
C ALA A 14 -6.10 -2.00 4.35
N VAL A 15 -5.18 -1.27 3.72
CA VAL A 15 -5.20 0.20 3.67
C VAL A 15 -4.90 0.65 2.24
N THR A 16 -5.73 1.52 1.71
CA THR A 16 -5.40 2.27 0.48
C THR A 16 -4.62 3.53 0.87
N PRO A 17 -3.39 3.69 0.36
CA PRO A 17 -2.49 4.76 0.81
C PRO A 17 -2.95 6.17 0.41
N GLU A 18 -3.80 6.31 -0.61
CA GLU A 18 -4.37 7.58 -1.05
C GLU A 18 -5.35 8.17 -0.03
N GLY A 19 -6.09 7.32 0.69
CA GLY A 19 -7.03 7.72 1.74
C GLY A 19 -8.29 8.46 1.25
N THR A 20 -8.49 8.63 -0.05
CA THR A 20 -9.66 9.28 -0.66
C THR A 20 -9.99 8.66 -2.02
N ARG A 21 -11.21 8.88 -2.49
CA ARG A 21 -11.66 8.49 -3.85
C ARG A 21 -11.27 9.52 -4.93
N LYS A 22 -10.84 10.72 -4.52
CA LYS A 22 -10.35 11.76 -5.43
C LYS A 22 -8.85 11.57 -5.69
N ARG A 23 -8.37 12.03 -6.84
CA ARG A 23 -6.93 12.05 -7.15
C ARG A 23 -6.12 12.78 -6.08
N VAL A 24 -5.00 12.18 -5.69
CA VAL A 24 -3.98 12.77 -4.81
C VAL A 24 -2.59 12.41 -5.32
N ASP A 25 -1.67 13.37 -5.30
CA ASP A 25 -0.29 13.14 -5.77
C ASP A 25 0.57 12.41 -4.73
N ASP A 26 0.25 12.62 -3.46
CA ASP A 26 0.98 12.06 -2.32
C ASP A 26 0.16 11.04 -1.54
N TRP A 27 0.81 9.92 -1.23
CA TRP A 27 0.29 8.90 -0.35
C TRP A 27 0.41 9.29 1.12
N LYS A 28 -0.59 8.93 1.92
CA LYS A 28 -0.52 9.05 3.37
C LYS A 28 0.45 8.01 3.93
N LYS A 29 1.37 8.45 4.80
CA LYS A 29 2.40 7.58 5.41
C LYS A 29 1.87 6.70 6.57
N GLY A 30 0.58 6.77 6.90
CA GLY A 30 0.01 6.11 8.07
C GLY A 30 0.17 4.58 8.04
N PHE A 31 -0.08 3.95 6.90
CA PHE A 31 0.08 2.49 6.73
C PHE A 31 1.53 2.06 6.99
N TYR A 32 2.48 2.83 6.47
CA TYR A 32 3.91 2.58 6.61
C TYR A 32 4.35 2.63 8.08
N TYR A 33 3.96 3.68 8.81
CA TYR A 33 4.29 3.80 10.23
C TYR A 33 3.58 2.77 11.11
N ILE A 34 2.37 2.31 10.73
CA ILE A 34 1.72 1.20 11.42
C ILE A 34 2.55 -0.07 11.24
N ALA A 35 2.92 -0.42 10.00
CA ALA A 35 3.71 -1.61 9.71
C ALA A 35 5.07 -1.59 10.40
N GLN A 36 5.79 -0.46 10.32
CA GLN A 36 7.08 -0.27 10.98
C GLN A 36 6.97 -0.44 12.50
N LYS A 37 6.03 0.25 13.15
CA LYS A 37 5.89 0.19 14.61
C LYS A 37 5.39 -1.16 15.11
N ALA A 38 4.58 -1.86 14.31
CA ALA A 38 4.11 -3.21 14.62
C ALA A 38 5.14 -4.29 14.25
N ASN A 39 6.26 -3.93 13.61
CA ASN A 39 7.26 -4.86 13.09
C ASN A 39 6.66 -5.96 12.20
N VAL A 40 5.74 -5.56 11.31
CA VAL A 40 5.09 -6.45 10.33
C VAL A 40 5.39 -5.98 8.92
N PRO A 41 5.43 -6.89 7.94
CA PRO A 41 5.63 -6.51 6.55
C PRO A 41 4.36 -5.89 5.93
N ILE A 42 4.54 -5.23 4.79
CA ILE A 42 3.49 -4.69 3.94
C ILE A 42 3.33 -5.62 2.74
N LEU A 43 2.13 -6.19 2.57
CA LEU A 43 1.78 -6.97 1.38
C LEU A 43 1.20 -6.05 0.31
N MET A 44 1.88 -5.93 -0.83
CA MET A 44 1.48 -5.03 -1.92
C MET A 44 0.45 -5.70 -2.83
N ALA A 45 -0.84 -5.54 -2.49
CA ALA A 45 -1.95 -6.01 -3.31
C ALA A 45 -2.30 -5.03 -4.44
N TYR A 46 -2.73 -5.52 -5.59
CA TYR A 46 -3.16 -4.71 -6.73
C TYR A 46 -4.41 -5.27 -7.41
N PHE A 47 -5.10 -4.38 -8.14
CA PHE A 47 -6.24 -4.69 -9.00
C PHE A 47 -5.99 -4.04 -10.36
N ASP A 48 -5.84 -4.86 -11.40
CA ASP A 48 -5.66 -4.40 -12.78
C ASP A 48 -6.97 -4.63 -13.54
N TYR A 49 -7.67 -3.53 -13.83
CA TYR A 49 -8.99 -3.55 -14.47
C TYR A 49 -8.91 -3.73 -15.99
N GLU A 50 -7.78 -3.45 -16.61
CA GLU A 50 -7.56 -3.70 -18.03
C GLU A 50 -7.38 -5.20 -18.26
N LYS A 51 -6.53 -5.85 -17.44
CA LYS A 51 -6.28 -7.30 -17.50
C LYS A 51 -7.35 -8.13 -16.80
N LYS A 52 -8.23 -7.51 -16.01
CA LYS A 52 -9.24 -8.16 -15.15
C LYS A 52 -8.63 -9.15 -14.17
N GLU A 53 -7.53 -8.76 -13.54
CA GLU A 53 -6.83 -9.58 -12.55
C GLU A 53 -6.62 -8.83 -11.23
N ALA A 54 -6.43 -9.60 -10.17
CA ALA A 54 -5.97 -9.10 -8.89
C ALA A 54 -4.85 -10.01 -8.39
N GLY A 55 -3.94 -9.46 -7.60
CA GLY A 55 -2.83 -10.23 -7.11
C GLY A 55 -1.96 -9.47 -6.12
N PHE A 56 -0.80 -10.06 -5.85
CA PHE A 56 0.20 -9.49 -4.96
C PHE A 56 1.49 -9.27 -5.74
N LYS A 57 2.07 -8.07 -5.63
CA LYS A 57 3.37 -7.75 -6.22
C LYS A 57 4.54 -8.22 -5.36
N GLY A 58 4.30 -8.47 -4.08
CA GLY A 58 5.30 -8.97 -3.15
C GLY A 58 5.08 -8.47 -1.73
N VAL A 59 6.06 -8.78 -0.89
CA VAL A 59 6.11 -8.40 0.52
C VAL A 59 7.25 -7.40 0.69
N PHE A 60 6.97 -6.28 1.33
CA PHE A 60 7.94 -5.21 1.61
C PHE A 60 8.15 -5.07 3.11
N TYR A 61 9.40 -4.98 3.55
CA TYR A 61 9.76 -4.78 4.96
C TYR A 61 10.23 -3.33 5.16
N PRO A 62 9.51 -2.50 5.95
CA PRO A 62 9.91 -1.12 6.23
C PRO A 62 11.36 -1.01 6.72
N THR A 63 12.17 -0.19 6.06
CA THR A 63 13.61 -0.03 6.35
C THR A 63 13.86 1.00 7.44
N GLY A 64 12.93 1.93 7.65
CA GLY A 64 13.18 3.14 8.44
C GLY A 64 12.88 4.42 7.67
N ASP A 65 13.25 4.44 6.39
CA ASP A 65 13.15 5.60 5.51
C ASP A 65 11.82 5.61 4.75
N ALA A 66 10.81 6.24 5.34
CA ALA A 66 9.46 6.25 4.77
C ALA A 66 9.39 6.84 3.36
N ASP A 67 10.18 7.87 3.06
CA ASP A 67 10.12 8.54 1.75
C ASP A 67 10.74 7.68 0.66
N LYS A 68 11.89 7.07 0.94
CA LYS A 68 12.53 6.11 0.04
C LYS A 68 11.66 4.87 -0.18
N ASP A 69 11.17 4.28 0.90
CA ASP A 69 10.40 3.04 0.85
C ASP A 69 9.07 3.22 0.14
N ILE A 70 8.34 4.32 0.40
CA ILE A 70 7.08 4.60 -0.30
C ILE A 70 7.33 4.81 -1.79
N ARG A 71 8.43 5.46 -2.18
CA ARG A 71 8.79 5.58 -3.59
C ARG A 71 9.04 4.22 -4.24
N GLU A 72 9.78 3.33 -3.57
CA GLU A 72 10.03 1.97 -4.05
C GLU A 72 8.73 1.15 -4.17
N ILE A 73 7.89 1.19 -3.14
CA ILE A 73 6.57 0.54 -3.15
C ILE A 73 5.73 1.03 -4.33
N ARG A 74 5.71 2.35 -4.58
CA ARG A 74 4.99 2.95 -5.70
C ARG A 74 5.45 2.37 -7.04
N GLU A 75 6.74 2.21 -7.25
CA GLU A 75 7.27 1.66 -8.51
C GLU A 75 6.75 0.25 -8.84
N HIS A 76 6.40 -0.57 -7.85
CA HIS A 76 5.79 -1.89 -8.07
C HIS A 76 4.39 -1.84 -8.71
N TYR A 77 3.71 -0.69 -8.65
CA TYR A 77 2.40 -0.46 -9.24
C TYR A 77 2.46 0.10 -10.66
N ARG A 78 3.66 0.31 -11.21
CA ARG A 78 3.84 0.73 -12.60
C ARG A 78 3.14 -0.24 -13.56
N GLY A 79 2.31 0.30 -14.45
CA GLY A 79 1.56 -0.49 -15.44
C GLY A 79 0.33 -1.23 -14.88
N VAL A 80 -0.10 -0.94 -13.65
CA VAL A 80 -1.41 -1.38 -13.12
C VAL A 80 -2.47 -0.36 -13.53
N THR A 81 -3.52 -0.82 -14.21
CA THR A 81 -4.63 0.03 -14.63
C THR A 81 -5.75 0.03 -13.59
N ALA A 82 -6.00 1.18 -12.96
CA ALA A 82 -7.07 1.36 -11.99
C ALA A 82 -8.47 1.39 -12.64
N CYS A 83 -9.52 1.13 -11.86
CA CYS A 83 -10.92 1.23 -12.30
C CYS A 83 -11.29 2.62 -12.84
N HIS A 84 -10.73 3.66 -12.24
CA HIS A 84 -10.90 5.06 -12.61
C HIS A 84 -9.51 5.68 -12.84
N PRO A 85 -8.91 5.51 -14.03
CA PRO A 85 -7.55 5.95 -14.31
C PRO A 85 -7.33 7.46 -14.07
N GLU A 86 -8.36 8.28 -14.25
CA GLU A 86 -8.33 9.73 -14.02
C GLU A 86 -8.13 10.12 -12.55
N ASN A 87 -8.51 9.22 -11.64
CA ASN A 87 -8.38 9.41 -10.20
C ASN A 87 -7.11 8.80 -9.63
N PHE A 88 -6.32 8.09 -10.45
CA PHE A 88 -5.09 7.44 -10.03
C PHE A 88 -3.87 8.18 -10.56
N VAL A 89 -2.87 8.37 -9.72
CA VAL A 89 -1.62 8.99 -10.16
C VAL A 89 -0.76 7.92 -10.80
N GLN A 90 -0.51 8.07 -12.10
CA GLN A 90 0.41 7.20 -12.81
C GLN A 90 1.81 7.38 -12.23
N ILE A 91 2.41 6.25 -11.86
CA ILE A 91 3.78 6.14 -11.34
C ILE A 91 4.67 5.75 -12.51
#